data_AF-A0A2A4QJV5-F1
#
_entry.id   AF-A0A2A4QJV5-F1
#
_cell.length_a   1.000
_cell.length_b   1.000
_cell.length_c   1.000
_cell.angle_alpha   90.00
_cell.angle_beta   90.00
_cell.angle_gamma   90.00
#
_symmetry.space_group_name_H-M   'P 1'
#
loop_
_entity.id
_entity.type
_entity.pdbx_description
1 polymer ?
#
loop_
_entity_poly.entity_id
_entity_poly.type
_entity_poly.pdbx_seq_one_letter_code
_entity_poly.pdbx_strand_id
1 'polypeptide(L)'
;MNKLFFHPHCVPYIGESFDTILHSHHGVQITIGVDGNIDLFNAENIELSARGIIVPANYSHKLSANNTLIATLFIDVQSLFYQQLSLGCKHIDFNTFQAVVFSLTFEY
;
A
#
# COMPACT_ATOMS: atom_id res chain seq x y z
N MET A 1 0.06 -13.15 -13.32
CA MET A 1 -0.12 -14.28 -12.38
C MET A 1 -0.31 -13.69 -11.00
N ASN A 2 -1.47 -13.90 -10.38
CA ASN A 2 -1.77 -13.32 -9.07
C ASN A 2 -1.33 -14.29 -7.96
N LYS A 3 -0.71 -13.77 -6.91
CA LYS A 3 -0.22 -14.51 -5.74
C LYS A 3 -0.71 -13.81 -4.49
N LEU A 4 -1.35 -14.56 -3.60
CA LEU A 4 -1.85 -14.09 -2.32
C LEU A 4 -1.28 -15.00 -1.23
N PHE A 5 -0.71 -14.38 -0.20
CA PHE A 5 -0.11 -15.09 0.93
C PHE A 5 -0.85 -14.68 2.20
N PHE A 6 -1.22 -15.65 3.02
CA PHE A 6 -1.83 -15.38 4.32
C PHE A 6 -0.80 -15.53 5.42
N HIS A 7 -0.63 -14.48 6.21
CA HIS A 7 0.15 -14.50 7.44
C HIS A 7 -0.74 -13.94 8.58
N PRO A 8 -0.56 -14.34 9.85
CA PRO A 8 -1.49 -13.97 10.94
C PRO A 8 -1.77 -12.48 11.13
N HIS A 9 -0.89 -11.59 10.66
CA HIS A 9 -0.99 -10.14 10.87
C HIS A 9 -0.83 -9.31 9.59
N CYS A 10 -0.61 -9.98 8.46
CA CYS A 10 -0.46 -9.31 7.19
C CYS A 10 -0.83 -10.22 6.01
N VAL A 11 -1.21 -9.60 4.91
CA VAL A 11 -1.55 -10.31 3.67
C VAL A 11 -0.72 -9.69 2.54
N PRO A 12 0.39 -10.33 2.15
CA PRO A 12 1.11 -9.98 0.94
C PRO A 12 0.35 -10.44 -0.31
N TYR A 13 0.31 -9.57 -1.32
CA TYR A 13 -0.27 -9.83 -2.62
C TYR A 13 0.66 -9.33 -3.72
N ILE A 14 0.78 -10.08 -4.81
CA ILE A 14 1.42 -9.63 -6.05
C ILE A 14 0.53 -10.01 -7.22
N GLY A 15 0.16 -9.04 -8.07
CA GLY A 15 -0.70 -9.31 -9.21
C GLY A 15 -1.29 -8.06 -9.82
N GLU A 16 -2.40 -8.22 -10.55
CA GLU A 16 -3.19 -7.12 -11.09
C GLU A 16 -3.87 -6.31 -9.97
N SER A 17 -4.22 -5.05 -10.24
CA SER A 17 -4.99 -4.24 -9.29
C SER A 17 -6.36 -4.86 -9.01
N PHE A 18 -6.73 -4.93 -7.73
CA PHE A 18 -8.03 -5.44 -7.27
C PHE A 18 -8.87 -4.37 -6.54
N ASP A 19 -8.26 -3.28 -6.08
CA ASP A 19 -8.89 -2.16 -5.36
C ASP A 19 -9.56 -1.15 -6.30
N THR A 20 -10.23 -1.63 -7.35
CA THR A 20 -10.67 -0.82 -8.49
C THR A 20 -11.96 -0.02 -8.24
N ILE A 21 -12.66 -0.29 -7.14
CA ILE A 21 -13.90 0.37 -6.70
C ILE A 21 -13.60 1.19 -5.45
N LEU A 22 -14.32 2.29 -5.19
CA LEU A 22 -14.13 3.08 -3.96
C LEU A 22 -14.53 2.26 -2.71
N HIS A 23 -13.61 2.08 -1.78
CA HIS A 23 -13.84 1.37 -0.50
C HIS A 23 -12.83 1.81 0.57
N SER A 24 -12.91 1.22 1.77
CA SER A 24 -11.92 1.38 2.84
C SER A 24 -11.65 0.05 3.54
N HIS A 25 -10.52 -0.04 4.23
CA HIS A 25 -10.11 -1.22 4.99
C HIS A 25 -9.72 -0.83 6.42
N HIS A 26 -9.89 -1.73 7.38
CA HIS A 26 -9.40 -1.50 8.74
C HIS A 26 -7.87 -1.63 8.88
N GLY A 27 -7.20 -2.23 7.90
CA GLY A 27 -5.74 -2.37 7.85
C GLY A 27 -5.06 -1.21 7.12
N VAL A 28 -3.76 -1.06 7.34
CA VAL A 28 -2.89 -0.21 6.51
C VAL A 28 -2.50 -0.99 5.27
N GLN A 29 -2.49 -0.31 4.12
CA GLN A 29 -2.07 -0.87 2.85
C GLN A 29 -0.82 -0.15 2.35
N ILE A 30 0.22 -0.93 2.06
CA ILE A 30 1.43 -0.45 1.39
C ILE A 30 1.45 -1.09 0.02
N THR A 31 1.34 -0.29 -1.03
CA THR A 31 1.31 -0.79 -2.41
C THR A 31 2.40 -0.15 -3.23
N ILE A 32 3.12 -0.98 -4.00
CA ILE A 32 4.09 -0.53 -4.99
C ILE A 32 3.72 -1.03 -6.38
N GLY A 33 3.93 -0.18 -7.37
CA GLY A 33 3.97 -0.62 -8.77
C GLY A 33 5.31 -1.30 -9.05
N VAL A 34 5.25 -2.53 -9.55
CA VAL A 34 6.43 -3.35 -9.85
C VAL A 34 7.29 -2.67 -10.93
N ASP A 35 6.65 -2.28 -12.04
CA ASP A 35 7.32 -1.78 -13.24
C ASP A 35 6.96 -0.32 -13.57
N GLY A 36 6.08 0.32 -12.80
CA GLY A 36 5.63 1.68 -13.07
C GLY A 36 4.95 2.35 -11.88
N ASN A 37 4.39 3.53 -12.13
CA ASN A 37 3.54 4.21 -11.15
C ASN A 37 2.17 3.53 -11.04
N ILE A 38 1.57 3.71 -9.89
CA ILE A 38 0.17 3.41 -9.60
C ILE A 38 -0.54 4.72 -9.28
N ASP A 39 -1.84 4.77 -9.58
CA ASP A 39 -2.67 5.94 -9.32
C ASP A 39 -3.69 5.57 -8.26
N LEU A 40 -3.74 6.37 -7.19
CA LEU A 40 -4.76 6.24 -6.16
C LEU A 40 -5.67 7.45 -6.20
N PHE A 41 -6.97 7.20 -6.07
CA PHE A 41 -7.99 8.23 -5.99
C PHE A 41 -8.71 8.14 -4.65
N ASN A 42 -8.87 9.27 -3.97
CA ASN A 42 -9.67 9.35 -2.75
C ASN A 42 -11.18 9.50 -3.08
N ALA A 43 -12.01 9.67 -2.05
CA ALA A 43 -13.45 9.89 -2.20
C ALA A 43 -13.82 11.18 -2.97
N GLU A 44 -12.91 12.16 -3.03
CA GLU A 44 -13.05 13.43 -3.76
C GLU A 44 -12.53 13.33 -5.21
N ASN A 45 -12.12 12.13 -5.66
CA ASN A 45 -11.41 11.88 -6.92
C ASN A 45 -10.08 12.65 -7.05
N ILE A 46 -9.49 13.11 -5.94
CA ILE A 46 -8.13 13.65 -5.97
C ILE A 46 -7.16 12.49 -6.23
N GLU A 47 -6.35 12.65 -7.26
CA GLU A 47 -5.37 11.66 -7.71
C GLU A 47 -4.01 11.87 -7.04
N LEU A 48 -3.41 10.76 -6.63
CA LEU A 48 -2.00 10.67 -6.30
C LEU A 48 -1.35 9.58 -7.15
N SER A 49 -0.40 9.96 -7.99
CA SER A 49 0.38 9.03 -8.81
C SER A 49 1.80 8.89 -8.25
N ALA A 50 2.20 7.66 -7.92
CA ALA A 50 3.53 7.36 -7.39
C ALA A 50 3.90 5.89 -7.62
N ARG A 51 5.20 5.55 -7.54
CA ARG A 51 5.63 4.15 -7.56
C ARG A 51 5.25 3.39 -6.29
N GLY A 52 5.13 4.11 -5.17
CA GLY A 52 4.79 3.57 -3.88
C GLY A 52 3.78 4.45 -3.16
N ILE A 53 2.73 3.85 -2.60
CA ILE A 53 1.67 4.55 -1.89
C ILE A 53 1.39 3.83 -0.58
N ILE A 54 1.18 4.61 0.48
CA ILE A 54 0.65 4.12 1.75
C ILE A 54 -0.77 4.66 1.89
N VAL A 55 -1.69 3.73 2.12
CA VAL A 55 -3.08 4.01 2.40
C VAL A 55 -3.32 3.74 3.89
N PRO A 56 -3.68 4.77 4.66
CA PRO A 56 -4.01 4.61 6.07
C PRO A 56 -5.24 3.72 6.28
N ALA A 57 -5.33 3.15 7.47
CA ALA A 57 -6.54 2.47 7.90
C ALA A 57 -7.77 3.40 7.84
N ASN A 58 -8.89 2.84 7.43
CA ASN A 58 -10.19 3.50 7.26
C ASN A 58 -10.19 4.67 6.26
N TYR A 59 -9.18 4.77 5.40
CA TYR A 59 -9.14 5.77 4.34
C TYR A 59 -9.87 5.28 3.08
N SER A 60 -10.85 6.06 2.61
CA SER A 60 -11.62 5.72 1.41
C SER A 60 -10.83 5.98 0.14
N HIS A 61 -10.62 4.95 -0.68
CA HIS A 61 -9.80 5.01 -1.88
C HIS A 61 -10.21 4.00 -2.97
N LYS A 62 -9.69 4.21 -4.17
CA LYS A 62 -9.63 3.24 -5.27
C LYS A 62 -8.25 3.30 -5.94
N LEU A 63 -7.77 2.20 -6.47
CA LEU A 63 -6.44 2.02 -7.06
C LEU A 63 -6.53 1.62 -8.52
N SER A 64 -5.78 2.33 -9.36
CA SER A 64 -5.56 2.03 -10.77
C SER A 64 -4.08 1.67 -10.99
N ALA A 65 -3.84 0.55 -11.66
CA ALA A 65 -2.50 0.09 -12.02
C ALA A 65 -2.49 -0.46 -13.45
N ASN A 66 -3.12 0.26 -14.39
CA ASN A 66 -3.46 -0.24 -15.72
C ASN A 66 -2.27 -0.80 -16.53
N ASN A 67 -1.04 -0.39 -16.22
CA ASN A 67 0.17 -0.77 -16.95
C ASN A 67 1.26 -1.38 -16.06
N THR A 68 0.95 -1.80 -14.83
CA THR A 68 1.92 -2.43 -13.94
C THR A 68 1.24 -3.45 -13.03
N LEU A 69 1.95 -4.53 -12.71
CA LEU A 69 1.57 -5.34 -11.55
C LEU A 69 1.79 -4.51 -10.28
N ILE A 70 1.02 -4.83 -9.25
CA ILE A 70 1.18 -4.30 -7.92
C ILE A 70 1.76 -5.36 -7.00
N ALA A 71 2.60 -4.93 -6.06
CA ALA A 71 2.89 -5.69 -4.86
C ALA A 71 2.32 -4.93 -3.67
N THR A 72 1.40 -5.56 -2.94
CA THR A 72 0.66 -4.96 -1.84
C THR A 72 0.92 -5.73 -0.56
N LEU A 73 1.09 -5.01 0.53
CA LEU A 73 1.11 -5.55 1.88
C LEU A 73 -0.04 -4.91 2.67
N PHE A 74 -1.04 -5.72 3.00
CA PHE A 74 -2.05 -5.36 4.00
C PHE A 74 -1.55 -5.71 5.38
N ILE A 75 -1.69 -4.79 6.33
CA ILE A 75 -1.22 -4.97 7.71
C ILE A 75 -2.36 -4.68 8.66
N ASP A 76 -2.60 -5.61 9.59
CA ASP A 76 -3.49 -5.38 10.72
C ASP A 76 -2.88 -4.34 11.67
N VAL A 77 -3.55 -3.19 11.83
CA VAL A 77 -3.12 -2.09 12.69
C VAL A 77 -3.10 -2.44 14.18
N GLN A 78 -3.77 -3.52 14.58
CA GLN A 78 -3.74 -4.00 15.97
C GLN A 78 -2.55 -4.93 16.23
N SER A 79 -1.83 -5.35 15.19
CA SER A 79 -0.73 -6.30 15.32
C SER A 79 0.54 -5.68 15.90
N LEU A 80 1.33 -6.50 16.60
CA LEU A 80 2.68 -6.12 17.03
C LEU A 80 3.58 -5.79 15.83
N PHE A 81 3.35 -6.43 14.68
CA PHE A 81 4.09 -6.17 13.45
C PHE A 81 3.89 -4.72 12.98
N TYR A 82 2.66 -4.22 12.98
CA TYR A 82 2.37 -2.81 12.68
C TYR A 82 3.05 -1.85 13.66
N GLN A 83 2.98 -2.15 14.97
CA GLN A 83 3.60 -1.32 16.00
C GLN A 83 5.13 -1.26 15.83
N GLN A 84 5.76 -2.38 15.48
CA GLN A 84 7.20 -2.43 15.21
C GLN A 84 7.58 -1.65 13.95
N LEU A 85 6.79 -1.80 12.87
CA LEU A 85 7.01 -1.11 11.61
C LEU A 85 6.89 0.41 11.77
N SER A 86 5.83 0.87 12.44
CA SER A 86 5.59 2.30 12.70
C SER A 86 6.69 2.94 13.57
N LEU A 87 7.22 2.21 14.56
CA LEU A 87 8.34 2.69 15.37
C LEU A 87 9.68 2.70 14.61
N GLY A 88 9.90 1.73 13.72
CA GLY A 88 11.12 1.61 12.92
C GLY A 88 11.20 2.62 11.77
N CYS A 89 10.07 2.94 11.16
CA CYS A 89 9.99 3.85 10.01
C CYS A 89 9.56 5.27 10.42
N LYS A 90 10.37 5.95 11.24
CA LYS A 90 10.04 7.29 11.79
C LYS A 90 9.77 8.39 10.76
N HIS A 91 10.21 8.19 9.51
CA HIS A 91 9.98 9.14 8.41
C HIS A 91 8.69 8.86 7.63
N ILE A 92 7.97 7.79 7.97
CA ILE A 92 6.74 7.37 7.32
C ILE A 92 5.60 7.52 8.32
N ASP A 93 4.70 8.46 8.06
CA ASP A 93 3.45 8.56 8.82
C ASP A 93 2.37 7.63 8.23
N PHE A 94 2.13 6.51 8.90
CA PHE A 94 1.11 5.53 8.48
C PHE A 94 -0.33 6.01 8.66
N ASN A 95 -0.54 7.17 9.29
CA ASN A 95 -1.87 7.75 9.48
C ASN A 95 -2.23 8.77 8.40
N THR A 96 -1.26 9.20 7.59
CA THR A 96 -1.50 10.14 6.52
C THR A 96 -1.37 9.48 5.16
N PHE A 97 -2.22 9.98 4.26
CA PHE A 97 -2.20 9.57 2.88
C PHE A 97 -0.95 10.15 2.20
N GLN A 98 -0.06 9.29 1.70
CA GLN A 98 1.23 9.75 1.16
C GLN A 98 1.79 8.87 0.04
N ALA A 99 2.49 9.54 -0.87
CA ALA A 99 3.40 8.91 -1.82
C ALA A 99 4.71 8.61 -1.10
N VAL A 100 5.22 7.40 -1.27
CA VAL A 100 6.49 6.98 -0.68
C VAL A 100 7.49 6.71 -1.79
N VAL A 101 8.62 7.41 -1.72
CA VAL A 101 9.78 7.10 -2.55
C VAL A 101 10.54 5.98 -1.84
N PHE A 102 10.41 4.76 -2.35
CA PHE A 102 11.23 3.64 -1.90
C PHE A 102 12.60 3.72 -2.58
N SER A 103 13.64 4.11 -1.84
CA SER A 103 15.03 3.89 -2.23
C SER A 103 15.52 2.59 -1.62
N LEU A 104 15.49 1.51 -2.40
CA LEU A 104 16.18 0.28 -2.01
C LEU A 104 17.69 0.52 -2.18
N THR A 105 18.37 0.82 -1.07
CA THR A 105 19.83 0.73 -1.00
C THR A 105 20.18 -0.68 -0.60
N PHE A 106 20.64 -1.47 -1.57
CA PHE A 106 21.31 -2.73 -1.26
C PHE A 106 22.73 -2.38 -0.84
N GLU A 107 22.99 -2.41 0.47
CA GLU A 107 24.37 -2.47 0.96
C GLU A 107 24.90 -3.86 0.59
N TYR A 108 25.85 -3.90 -0.36
CA TYR A 108 26.62 -5.09 -0.73
C TYR A 108 27.89 -5.18 0.12
#